data_AF-A0A1H9GB90-F1
#
_entry.id   AF-A0A1H9GB90-F1
#
_cell.length_a   1.000
_cell.length_b   1.000
_cell.length_c   1.000
_cell.angle_alpha   90.00
_cell.angle_beta   90.00
_cell.angle_gamma   90.00
#
_symmetry.space_group_name_H-M   'P 1'
#
loop_
_entity.id
_entity.type
_entity.pdbx_description
1 polymer ?
#
loop_
_entity_poly.entity_id
_entity_poly.type
_entity_poly.pdbx_seq_one_letter_code
_entity_poly.pdbx_strand_id
1 'polypeptide(L)'
;MGKVEPIPVTLVTEPGRLLALDADTALLRLPANTGHGHDDGAQCPACAMRTDVRALLFDMLEGARQGLRPGFSKVVVDASAVTDTARVVDALMGKLPAQALRDHTVARSFYLAGAA
;
A
#
# COMPACT_ATOMS: atom_id res chain seq x y z
N MET A 1 -10.19 -11.87 -22.15
CA MET A 1 -9.53 -11.35 -20.94
C MET A 1 -9.94 -12.21 -19.75
N GLY A 2 -9.04 -13.02 -19.21
CA GLY A 2 -9.29 -13.73 -17.95
C GLY A 2 -9.54 -12.71 -16.83
N LYS A 3 -10.49 -12.99 -15.95
CA LYS A 3 -10.78 -12.17 -14.77
C LYS A 3 -9.52 -12.19 -13.90
N VAL A 4 -8.78 -11.08 -13.85
CA VAL A 4 -7.63 -10.96 -12.95
C VAL A 4 -8.21 -10.91 -11.54
N GLU A 5 -7.91 -11.94 -10.74
CA GLU A 5 -8.29 -11.93 -9.33
C GLU A 5 -7.53 -10.81 -8.62
N PRO A 6 -8.22 -10.02 -7.77
CA PRO A 6 -7.56 -8.96 -7.03
C PRO A 6 -6.58 -9.57 -6.02
N ILE A 7 -5.48 -8.86 -5.78
CA ILE A 7 -4.37 -9.30 -4.95
C ILE A 7 -4.68 -9.00 -3.47
N PRO A 8 -4.63 -10.00 -2.57
CA PRO A 8 -4.83 -9.78 -1.15
C PRO A 8 -3.73 -8.91 -0.54
N VAL A 9 -4.15 -7.99 0.33
CA VAL A 9 -3.29 -7.15 1.16
C VAL A 9 -3.48 -7.53 2.62
N THR A 10 -2.41 -7.94 3.29
CA THR A 10 -2.38 -8.10 4.75
C THR A 10 -1.74 -6.87 5.38
N LEU A 11 -2.44 -6.21 6.30
CA LEU A 11 -1.93 -5.03 7.00
C LEU A 11 -1.28 -5.43 8.34
N VAL A 12 -0.10 -4.90 8.62
CA VAL A 12 0.62 -5.02 9.88
C VAL A 12 0.67 -3.64 10.53
N THR A 13 0.13 -3.52 11.72
CA THR A 13 0.14 -2.27 12.50
C THR A 13 0.95 -2.36 13.78
N GLU A 14 1.32 -3.57 14.19
CA GLU A 14 2.06 -3.82 15.43
C GLU A 14 3.57 -3.91 15.15
N PRO A 15 4.41 -3.09 15.82
CA PRO A 15 5.85 -3.17 15.65
C PRO A 15 6.39 -4.52 16.14
N GLY A 16 7.36 -5.09 15.41
CA GLY A 16 7.99 -6.36 15.77
C GLY A 16 7.16 -7.61 15.45
N ARG A 17 5.99 -7.47 14.81
CA ARG A 17 5.21 -8.63 14.34
C ARG A 17 5.96 -9.39 13.25
N LEU A 18 6.31 -10.64 13.53
CA LEU A 18 6.95 -11.52 12.57
C LEU A 18 5.89 -12.17 11.67
N LEU A 19 6.08 -12.06 10.35
CA LEU A 19 5.31 -12.79 9.35
C LEU A 19 6.25 -13.59 8.46
N ALA A 20 5.88 -14.84 8.20
CA ALA A 20 6.51 -15.62 7.15
C ALA A 20 6.11 -15.00 5.80
N LEU A 21 7.09 -14.73 4.95
CA LEU A 21 6.88 -14.27 3.58
C LEU A 21 7.19 -15.44 2.64
N ASP A 22 6.18 -15.83 1.86
CA ASP A 22 6.37 -16.76 0.76
C ASP A 22 7.10 -16.07 -0.40
N ALA A 23 7.67 -16.85 -1.33
CA ALA A 23 8.34 -16.30 -2.51
C ALA A 23 7.41 -15.45 -3.43
N ASP A 24 6.09 -15.65 -3.34
CA ASP A 24 5.08 -14.89 -4.08
C ASP A 24 4.56 -13.63 -3.35
N THR A 25 5.09 -13.34 -2.15
CA THR A 25 4.62 -12.25 -1.30
C THR A 25 5.52 -11.02 -1.42
N ALA A 26 4.94 -9.90 -1.88
CA ALA A 26 5.63 -8.61 -1.82
C ALA A 26 5.46 -7.96 -0.44
N LEU A 27 6.54 -7.42 0.11
CA LEU A 27 6.52 -6.62 1.34
C LEU A 27 6.63 -5.14 0.99
N LEU A 28 5.64 -4.35 1.41
CA LEU A 28 5.64 -2.90 1.32
C LEU A 28 5.71 -2.29 2.72
N ARG A 29 6.84 -1.67 3.07
CA ARG A 29 6.97 -0.90 4.31
C ARG A 29 6.59 0.55 4.07
N LEU A 30 5.60 1.04 4.81
CA LEU A 30 5.20 2.43 4.73
C LEU A 30 6.26 3.30 5.42
N PRO A 31 6.77 4.34 4.75
CA PRO A 31 7.71 5.25 5.36
C PRO A 31 7.01 6.02 6.48
N ALA A 32 7.74 6.24 7.58
CA ALA A 32 7.34 7.14 8.64
C ALA A 32 8.33 8.29 8.68
N ASN A 33 7.79 9.51 8.71
CA ASN A 33 8.51 10.77 8.70
C ASN A 33 9.40 10.94 7.45
N THR A 34 8.90 11.70 6.48
CA THR A 34 9.63 12.04 5.25
C THR A 34 10.90 12.87 5.48
N GLY A 35 11.17 13.32 6.71
CA GLY A 35 12.37 14.05 7.10
C GLY A 35 12.34 15.54 6.74
N HIS A 36 11.18 16.08 6.36
CA HIS A 36 11.03 17.44 5.84
C HIS A 36 10.58 18.49 6.88
N GLY A 37 10.80 18.23 8.17
CA GLY A 37 10.55 19.22 9.24
C GLY A 37 9.07 19.54 9.49
N HIS A 38 8.17 18.69 8.99
CA HIS A 38 6.74 18.80 9.15
C HIS A 38 6.10 17.40 9.17
N ASP A 39 4.86 17.30 9.66
CA ASP A 39 4.14 16.03 9.68
C ASP A 39 3.82 15.56 8.26
N ASP A 40 3.90 14.24 8.04
CA ASP A 40 3.67 13.66 6.73
C ASP A 40 2.24 13.87 6.26
N GLY A 41 2.09 14.44 5.07
CA GLY A 41 0.78 14.71 4.47
C GLY A 41 0.05 15.93 5.03
N ALA A 42 0.59 16.63 6.03
CA ALA A 42 -0.04 17.81 6.61
C ALA A 42 0.22 19.10 5.81
N GLN A 43 1.45 19.31 5.32
CA GLN A 43 1.83 20.55 4.61
C GLN A 43 2.39 20.36 3.20
N CYS A 44 2.87 19.17 2.84
CA CYS A 44 3.55 18.95 1.55
C CYS A 44 2.84 17.88 0.71
N PRO A 45 2.34 18.23 -0.49
CA PRO A 45 1.75 17.26 -1.42
C PRO A 45 2.70 16.13 -1.81
N ALA A 46 4.00 16.42 -1.97
CA ALA A 46 4.99 15.39 -2.29
C ALA A 46 5.15 14.39 -1.14
N CYS A 47 5.17 14.86 0.11
CA CYS A 47 5.20 13.99 1.28
C CYS A 47 3.89 13.19 1.41
N ALA A 48 2.74 13.83 1.19
CA ALA A 48 1.45 13.15 1.16
C ALA A 48 1.44 11.99 0.16
N MET A 49 2.00 12.18 -1.04
CA MET A 49 2.07 11.15 -2.06
C MET A 49 3.11 10.06 -1.76
N ARG A 50 4.22 10.39 -1.08
CA ARG A 50 5.24 9.40 -0.69
C ARG A 50 4.80 8.51 0.47
N THR A 51 3.85 8.96 1.29
CA THR A 51 3.30 8.17 2.40
C THR A 51 1.94 7.54 2.08
N ASP A 52 1.34 7.85 0.93
CA ASP A 52 0.09 7.23 0.48
C ASP A 52 0.31 5.77 0.04
N VAL A 53 -0.29 4.84 0.78
CA VAL A 53 -0.24 3.40 0.49
C VAL A 53 -0.69 3.07 -0.93
N ARG A 54 -1.66 3.78 -1.52
CA ARG A 54 -2.12 3.54 -2.89
C ARG A 54 -1.07 3.93 -3.91
N ALA A 55 -0.37 5.05 -3.70
CA ALA A 55 0.70 5.47 -4.61
C ALA A 55 1.82 4.42 -4.64
N LEU A 56 2.19 3.89 -3.47
CA LEU A 56 3.24 2.88 -3.34
C LEU A 56 2.82 1.50 -3.89
N LEU A 57 1.58 1.07 -3.66
CA LEU A 57 1.03 -0.15 -4.26
C LEU A 57 0.98 -0.07 -5.79
N PHE A 58 0.61 1.09 -6.33
CA PHE A 58 0.59 1.32 -7.76
C PHE A 58 1.99 1.23 -8.36
N ASP A 59 2.98 1.92 -7.79
CA ASP A 59 4.38 1.85 -8.23
C ASP A 59 4.91 0.41 -8.23
N MET A 60 4.62 -0.34 -7.17
CA MET A 60 5.02 -1.74 -7.05
C MET A 60 4.36 -2.64 -8.11
N LEU A 61 3.06 -2.46 -8.36
CA LEU A 61 2.32 -3.19 -9.39
C LEU A 61 2.85 -2.90 -10.79
N GLU A 62 3.08 -1.63 -11.11
CA GLU A 62 3.60 -1.22 -12.42
C GLU A 62 5.03 -1.70 -12.62
N GLY A 63 5.88 -1.64 -11.58
CA GLY A 63 7.22 -2.21 -11.61
C GLY A 63 7.21 -3.72 -11.90
N ALA A 64 6.29 -4.48 -11.30
CA ALA A 64 6.14 -5.90 -11.59
C ALA A 64 5.64 -6.15 -13.03
N ARG A 65 4.65 -5.38 -13.50
CA ARG A 65 4.12 -5.48 -14.88
C ARG A 65 5.16 -5.19 -15.95
N GLN A 66 6.08 -4.28 -15.66
CA GLN A 66 7.17 -3.90 -16.55
C GLN A 66 8.39 -4.85 -16.45
N GLY A 67 8.33 -5.87 -15.59
CA GLY A 67 9.45 -6.78 -15.35
C GLY A 67 10.64 -6.15 -14.60
N LEU A 68 10.43 -4.96 -14.01
CA LEU A 68 11.42 -4.27 -13.18
C LEU A 68 11.47 -4.81 -11.75
N ARG A 69 10.45 -5.58 -11.35
CA ARG A 69 10.36 -6.28 -10.07
C ARG A 69 9.83 -7.71 -10.29
N PRO A 70 10.13 -8.66 -9.40
CA PRO A 70 9.48 -9.96 -9.41
C PRO A 70 7.95 -9.82 -9.34
N GLY A 71 7.24 -10.72 -10.01
CA GLY A 71 5.80 -10.84 -9.86
C GLY A 71 5.42 -11.30 -8.45
N PHE A 72 4.22 -10.96 -8.02
CA PHE A 72 3.68 -11.33 -6.70
C PHE A 72 2.19 -11.63 -6.81
N SER A 73 1.69 -12.48 -5.92
CA SER A 73 0.25 -12.78 -5.78
C SER A 73 -0.32 -12.42 -4.42
N LYS A 74 0.52 -11.94 -3.48
CA LYS A 74 0.10 -11.42 -2.17
C LYS A 74 0.93 -10.19 -1.83
N VAL A 75 0.36 -9.30 -1.02
CA VAL A 75 1.08 -8.15 -0.47
C VAL A 75 0.93 -8.10 1.04
N VAL A 76 2.03 -7.87 1.73
CA VAL A 76 2.04 -7.46 3.15
C VAL A 76 2.39 -5.98 3.19
N VAL A 77 1.51 -5.17 3.79
CA VAL A 77 1.77 -3.76 4.07
C VAL A 77 2.14 -3.62 5.53
N ASP A 78 3.37 -3.19 5.80
CA ASP A 78 3.84 -2.83 7.13
C ASP A 78 3.60 -1.34 7.36
N ALA A 79 2.59 -1.06 8.18
CA ALA A 79 2.20 0.27 8.64
C ALA A 79 2.54 0.47 10.12
N SER A 80 3.41 -0.36 10.72
CA SER A 80 3.72 -0.32 12.15
C SER A 80 4.39 0.99 12.60
N ALA A 81 5.01 1.72 11.67
CA ALA A 81 5.62 3.02 11.92
C ALA A 81 4.69 4.20 11.58
N VAL A 82 3.50 3.96 11.01
CA VAL A 82 2.56 5.01 10.60
C VAL A 82 1.69 5.44 11.77
N THR A 83 1.59 6.74 12.01
CA THR A 83 0.81 7.30 13.13
C THR A 83 -0.70 7.08 12.96
N ASP A 84 -1.23 7.31 11.76
CA ASP A 84 -2.67 7.14 11.46
C ASP A 84 -2.89 5.90 10.58
N THR A 85 -2.96 4.73 11.23
CA THR A 85 -3.22 3.45 10.56
C THR A 85 -4.67 3.34 10.06
N ALA A 86 -5.61 4.07 10.65
CA ALA A 86 -7.01 4.09 10.21
C ALA A 86 -7.13 4.68 8.80
N ARG A 87 -6.36 5.75 8.51
CA ARG A 87 -6.27 6.31 7.15
C ARG A 87 -5.72 5.32 6.13
N VAL A 88 -4.75 4.49 6.51
CA VAL A 88 -4.21 3.42 5.64
C VAL A 88 -5.32 2.40 5.33
N VAL A 89 -6.08 2.00 6.34
CA VAL A 89 -7.22 1.09 6.20
C VAL A 89 -8.30 1.69 5.28
N ASP A 90 -8.70 2.95 5.50
CA ASP A 90 -9.69 3.63 4.66
C ASP A 90 -9.20 3.79 3.21
N ALA A 91 -7.90 4.00 3.01
CA ALA A 91 -7.30 4.04 1.68
C ALA A 91 -7.39 2.69 0.96
N LEU A 92 -7.09 1.58 1.65
CA LEU A 92 -7.15 0.22 1.12
C LEU A 92 -8.60 -0.26 0.89
N MET A 93 -9.54 0.21 1.70
CA MET A 93 -10.98 -0.05 1.52
C MET A 93 -11.64 0.86 0.48
N GLY A 94 -10.90 1.80 -0.14
CA GLY A 94 -11.44 2.71 -1.15
C GLY A 94 -12.43 3.76 -0.60
N LYS A 95 -12.38 4.04 0.70
CA LYS A 95 -13.27 5.02 1.38
C LYS A 95 -12.79 6.46 1.21
N LEU A 96 -11.52 6.66 0.91
CA LEU A 96 -10.96 7.99 0.63
C LEU A 96 -11.26 8.40 -0.83
N PRO A 97 -11.46 9.70 -1.12
CA PRO A 97 -11.69 10.17 -2.47
C PRO A 97 -10.46 9.93 -3.36
N ALA A 98 -10.69 9.33 -4.53
CA ALA A 98 -9.65 9.16 -5.53
C ALA A 98 -9.15 10.53 -6.01
N GLN A 99 -7.83 10.69 -6.04
CA GLN A 99 -7.15 11.90 -6.51
C GLN A 99 -6.50 11.70 -7.88
N ALA A 100 -6.28 10.44 -8.30
CA ALA A 100 -5.70 10.11 -9.59
C ALA A 100 -6.16 8.71 -10.10
N LEU A 101 -5.94 8.45 -11.39
CA LEU A 101 -6.25 7.14 -12.01
C LEU A 101 -5.59 5.95 -11.28
N ARG A 102 -4.42 6.16 -10.68
CA ARG A 102 -3.74 5.13 -9.88
C ARG A 102 -4.59 4.62 -8.72
N ASP A 103 -5.41 5.46 -8.10
CA ASP A 103 -6.22 5.09 -6.94
C ASP A 103 -7.31 4.11 -7.36
N HIS A 104 -7.90 4.31 -8.55
CA HIS A 104 -8.83 3.37 -9.16
C HIS A 104 -8.16 2.05 -9.56
N THR A 105 -6.94 2.12 -10.10
CA THR A 105 -6.15 0.91 -10.40
C THR A 105 -5.90 0.09 -9.14
N VAL A 106 -5.53 0.74 -8.03
CA VAL A 106 -5.31 0.06 -6.75
C VAL A 106 -6.61 -0.55 -6.22
N ALA A 107 -7.70 0.21 -6.17
CA ALA A 107 -9.00 -0.29 -5.69
C ALA A 107 -9.55 -1.48 -6.50
N ARG A 108 -9.13 -1.63 -7.77
CA ARG A 108 -9.48 -2.78 -8.62
C ARG A 108 -8.52 -3.95 -8.51
N SER A 109 -7.26 -3.68 -8.21
CA SER A 109 -6.19 -4.68 -8.24
C SER A 109 -5.89 -5.27 -6.87
N PHE A 110 -6.31 -4.62 -5.78
CA PHE A 110 -6.01 -5.02 -4.41
C PHE A 110 -7.26 -5.05 -3.53
N TYR A 111 -7.25 -5.89 -2.50
CA TYR A 111 -8.27 -5.89 -1.45
C TYR A 111 -7.64 -6.16 -0.08
N LEU A 112 -8.18 -5.57 0.98
CA LEU A 112 -7.72 -5.82 2.34
C LEU A 112 -8.21 -7.20 2.82
N ALA A 113 -7.29 -8.13 3.04
CA ALA A 113 -7.58 -9.48 3.52
C ALA A 113 -7.74 -9.47 5.04
N GLY A 114 -8.82 -10.07 5.55
CA GLY A 114 -9.09 -10.18 6.99
C GLY A 114 -9.80 -8.98 7.62
N ALA A 115 -10.24 -7.98 6.84
CA ALA A 115 -11.20 -6.99 7.28
C ALA A 115 -12.62 -7.53 7.03
N ALA A 116 -13.22 -8.11 8.08
CA ALA A 116 -14.64 -8.45 8.14
C ALA A 116 -15.24 -7.77 9.37
#